data_AF-A0A381S4B9-F1
#
_entry.id   AF-A0A381S4B9-F1
#
_cell.length_a   1.000
_cell.length_b   1.000
_cell.length_c   1.000
_cell.angle_alpha   90.00
_cell.angle_beta   90.00
_cell.angle_gamma   90.00
#
_symmetry.space_group_name_H-M   'P 1'
#
loop_
_entity.id
_entity.type
_entity.pdbx_description
1 polymer ?
#
loop_
_entity_poly.entity_id
_entity_poly.type
_entity_poly.pdbx_seq_one_letter_code
_entity_poly.pdbx_strand_id
1 'polypeptide(L)'
;MKKIIFLSIILISCSNDNSEDQPIGLANPELGIENIIPSSLGKEYSNNFNRYTNIVTPNGGKIHIVAQSNLTDEQIVRARSTLEHFLKNYPGSKYGSDKSELANKMSENGAILTLLNGQDDGNNPVEVNGQALFENEIQVEGHPWYINQDYNNHRDATYEEILHLVHDYGIGIDGHNSFPGAIPEYQSEIREAQKNALSNNLWGIGADSWINELIDENSLTQEYLAALIDSYYGLWGAWTDSNSHGMWGIYVAKTRNEVLIEDPIGGEIMTNKFFHPYLTYNARIDPNFNGNFSLRFDSSKPYTNHSQYLKDITLLGSNDISVSINQLDNTITGNEGINTVIFSGYSSEYVLNISDNKASVIDKISDRDGINILQNIEKLEFTDKTLLILN
;
A
#
# COMPACT_ATOMS: atom_id res chain seq x y z
N MET A 1 -7.07 24.38 20.18
CA MET A 1 -6.97 24.49 18.71
C MET A 1 -5.68 23.80 18.34
N LYS A 2 -5.77 22.54 17.92
CA LYS A 2 -4.62 21.72 17.55
C LYS A 2 -4.19 22.17 16.15
N LYS A 3 -2.94 22.60 16.00
CA LYS A 3 -2.29 22.66 14.70
C LYS A 3 -1.80 21.24 14.44
N ILE A 4 -2.44 20.55 13.51
CA ILE A 4 -1.91 19.33 12.91
C ILE A 4 -0.82 19.82 11.97
N ILE A 5 0.39 19.30 12.15
CA ILE A 5 1.59 19.78 11.47
C ILE A 5 1.66 19.08 10.11
N PHE A 6 1.83 19.89 9.07
CA PHE A 6 2.14 19.44 7.72
C PHE A 6 3.59 18.96 7.69
N LEU A 7 3.80 17.70 7.32
CA LEU A 7 5.13 17.16 7.08
C LEU A 7 5.64 17.71 5.75
N SER A 8 6.26 18.89 5.78
CA SER A 8 6.88 19.48 4.58
C SER A 8 8.22 18.81 4.30
N ILE A 9 8.19 17.68 3.58
CA ILE A 9 9.38 17.21 2.87
C ILE A 9 9.55 18.10 1.64
N ILE A 10 10.73 18.71 1.49
CA ILE A 10 11.06 19.59 0.36
C ILE A 10 11.05 18.74 -0.94
N LEU A 11 9.94 18.79 -1.67
CA LEU A 11 9.82 18.21 -3.01
C LEU A 11 10.23 19.23 -4.07
N ILE A 12 11.08 18.78 -5.01
CA ILE A 12 11.42 19.54 -6.21
C ILE A 12 10.17 19.63 -7.08
N SER A 13 9.72 20.87 -7.32
CA SER A 13 8.61 21.20 -8.22
C SER A 13 8.87 20.67 -9.63
N CYS A 14 7.99 19.79 -10.12
CA CYS A 14 7.88 19.40 -11.53
C CYS A 14 6.42 19.17 -11.96
N SER A 15 6.22 19.13 -13.28
CA SER A 15 5.06 19.49 -14.09
C SER A 15 3.72 18.78 -13.86
N ASN A 16 2.64 19.54 -14.07
CA ASN A 16 1.25 19.09 -14.19
C ASN A 16 1.04 18.19 -15.43
N ASP A 17 1.04 16.88 -15.25
CA ASP A 17 0.42 15.96 -16.20
C ASP A 17 -0.93 15.50 -15.63
N ASN A 18 -2.01 16.09 -16.16
CA ASN A 18 -3.38 15.69 -15.87
C ASN A 18 -3.67 14.36 -16.57
N SER A 19 -4.07 13.33 -15.82
CA SER A 19 -4.63 12.11 -16.42
C SER A 19 -6.03 12.41 -16.96
N GLU A 20 -6.18 12.40 -18.29
CA GLU A 20 -7.48 12.54 -18.97
C GLU A 20 -8.28 11.22 -18.88
N ASP A 21 -9.61 11.37 -18.73
CA ASP A 21 -10.68 10.35 -18.87
C ASP A 21 -11.16 9.49 -17.68
N GLN A 22 -11.13 10.00 -16.43
CA GLN A 22 -11.99 9.46 -15.35
C GLN A 22 -13.13 10.44 -14.98
N PRO A 23 -14.37 9.97 -14.69
CA PRO A 23 -15.45 10.85 -14.26
C PRO A 23 -15.13 11.51 -12.91
N ILE A 24 -14.87 12.82 -12.95
CA ILE A 24 -14.59 13.65 -11.77
C ILE A 24 -15.80 13.62 -10.80
N GLY A 25 -15.55 13.23 -9.54
CA GLY A 25 -16.40 13.57 -8.39
C GLY A 25 -17.82 12.97 -8.33
N LEU A 26 -18.06 11.75 -8.81
CA LEU A 26 -19.35 11.06 -8.68
C LEU A 26 -19.29 9.88 -7.70
N ALA A 27 -20.44 9.46 -7.17
CA ALA A 27 -20.54 8.22 -6.40
C ALA A 27 -20.27 7.02 -7.31
N ASN A 28 -19.66 5.98 -6.73
CA ASN A 28 -19.56 4.66 -7.32
C ASN A 28 -19.94 3.59 -6.29
N PRO A 29 -21.26 3.30 -6.14
CA PRO A 29 -21.75 2.36 -5.13
C PRO A 29 -21.24 0.92 -5.29
N GLU A 30 -20.89 0.49 -6.51
CA GLU A 30 -20.32 -0.84 -6.76
C GLU A 30 -18.94 -1.00 -6.12
N LEU A 31 -18.19 0.11 -6.01
CA LEU A 31 -16.92 0.19 -5.31
C LEU A 31 -17.07 0.69 -3.87
N GLY A 32 -18.29 0.87 -3.36
CA GLY A 32 -18.54 1.40 -2.01
C GLY A 32 -18.09 2.85 -1.83
N ILE A 33 -18.14 3.65 -2.91
CA ILE A 33 -17.85 5.09 -2.91
C ILE A 33 -19.19 5.83 -2.96
N GLU A 34 -19.49 6.57 -1.91
CA GLU A 34 -20.72 7.36 -1.76
C GLU A 34 -20.44 8.84 -2.08
N ASN A 35 -21.47 9.61 -2.42
CA ASN A 35 -21.40 11.07 -2.60
C ASN A 35 -22.04 11.86 -1.43
N ILE A 36 -22.28 11.18 -0.30
CA ILE A 36 -22.86 11.79 0.89
C ILE A 36 -21.81 11.73 1.99
N ILE A 37 -21.31 12.89 2.41
CA ILE A 37 -20.42 12.99 3.56
C ILE A 37 -21.27 12.88 4.84
N PRO A 38 -20.95 11.98 5.79
CA PRO A 38 -21.70 11.86 7.03
C PRO A 38 -21.74 13.18 7.80
N SER A 39 -22.94 13.65 8.15
CA SER A 39 -23.13 14.90 8.89
C SER A 39 -22.47 14.90 10.27
N SER A 40 -22.19 13.71 10.83
CA SER A 40 -21.44 13.51 12.07
C SER A 40 -19.99 13.99 11.99
N LEU A 41 -19.40 14.08 10.80
CA LEU A 41 -18.03 14.57 10.63
C LEU A 41 -17.94 16.08 10.78
N GLY A 42 -19.00 16.82 10.46
CA GLY A 42 -19.02 18.28 10.48
C GLY A 42 -19.19 18.88 9.08
N LYS A 43 -19.60 20.16 9.04
CA LYS A 43 -19.92 20.85 7.79
C LYS A 43 -18.68 21.13 6.95
N GLU A 44 -17.56 21.34 7.61
CA GLU A 44 -16.24 21.51 7.02
C GLU A 44 -15.87 20.36 6.07
N TYR A 45 -16.24 19.11 6.39
CA TYR A 45 -16.00 17.98 5.48
C TYR A 45 -16.93 18.01 4.29
N SER A 46 -18.24 18.23 4.50
CA SER A 46 -19.20 18.34 3.39
C SER A 46 -18.95 19.54 2.47
N ASN A 47 -18.20 20.54 2.94
CA ASN A 47 -17.83 21.71 2.13
C ASN A 47 -16.59 21.48 1.27
N ASN A 48 -15.68 20.57 1.69
CA ASN A 48 -14.37 20.39 1.07
C ASN A 48 -14.23 19.06 0.32
N PHE A 49 -15.07 18.06 0.64
CA PHE A 49 -15.02 16.72 0.07
C PHE A 49 -16.38 16.36 -0.55
N ASN A 50 -16.36 15.62 -1.65
CA ASN A 50 -17.56 15.25 -2.39
C ASN A 50 -17.79 13.73 -2.48
N ARG A 51 -16.81 12.93 -2.04
CA ARG A 51 -16.91 11.48 -2.00
C ARG A 51 -16.51 10.94 -0.63
N TYR A 52 -17.11 9.82 -0.27
CA TYR A 52 -16.93 9.19 1.03
C TYR A 52 -16.85 7.68 0.87
N THR A 53 -15.92 7.08 1.60
CA THR A 53 -15.92 5.65 1.87
C THR A 53 -15.45 5.39 3.31
N ASN A 54 -15.48 4.14 3.75
CA ASN A 54 -15.10 3.78 5.11
C ASN A 54 -14.70 2.31 5.23
N ILE A 55 -14.06 2.01 6.36
CA ILE A 55 -13.95 0.65 6.87
C ILE A 55 -14.82 0.55 8.11
N VAL A 56 -15.71 -0.44 8.13
CA VAL A 56 -16.52 -0.76 9.31
C VAL A 56 -15.67 -1.60 10.25
N THR A 57 -15.51 -1.14 11.49
CA THR A 57 -14.72 -1.83 12.52
C THR A 57 -15.54 -2.97 13.16
N PRO A 58 -14.90 -3.97 13.78
CA PRO A 58 -15.62 -5.11 14.37
C PRO A 58 -16.70 -4.76 15.39
N ASN A 59 -16.57 -3.64 16.12
CA ASN A 59 -17.60 -3.13 17.04
C ASN A 59 -18.70 -2.29 16.37
N GLY A 60 -18.72 -2.20 15.03
CA GLY A 60 -19.69 -1.43 14.25
C GLY A 60 -19.36 0.06 14.11
N GLY A 61 -18.21 0.50 14.63
CA GLY A 61 -17.65 1.82 14.35
C GLY A 61 -17.18 1.97 12.90
N LYS A 62 -16.63 3.15 12.57
CA LYS A 62 -16.13 3.48 11.24
C LYS A 62 -14.79 4.19 11.33
N ILE A 63 -13.88 3.80 10.46
CA ILE A 63 -12.70 4.60 10.09
C ILE A 63 -13.08 5.31 8.79
N HIS A 64 -13.08 6.63 8.82
CA HIS A 64 -13.64 7.44 7.75
C HIS A 64 -12.60 7.77 6.68
N ILE A 65 -13.02 7.78 5.42
CA ILE A 65 -12.19 8.20 4.29
C ILE A 65 -13.03 9.19 3.47
N VAL A 66 -12.55 10.42 3.33
CA VAL A 66 -13.21 11.47 2.54
C VAL A 66 -12.30 11.86 1.38
N ALA A 67 -12.87 12.09 0.21
CA ALA A 67 -12.10 12.37 -1.00
C ALA A 67 -12.61 13.61 -1.74
N GLN A 68 -11.66 14.40 -2.22
CA GLN A 68 -11.92 15.52 -3.12
C GLN A 68 -12.18 15.04 -4.55
N SER A 69 -12.51 15.96 -5.44
CA SER A 69 -13.08 15.65 -6.76
C SER A 69 -12.14 14.99 -7.76
N ASN A 70 -10.83 15.24 -7.67
CA ASN A 70 -9.90 14.85 -8.74
C ASN A 70 -9.44 13.41 -8.61
N LEU A 71 -9.46 12.85 -7.39
CA LEU A 71 -9.08 11.47 -7.13
C LEU A 71 -9.86 10.52 -8.06
N THR A 72 -9.18 9.54 -8.64
CA THR A 72 -9.88 8.48 -9.37
C THR A 72 -10.55 7.51 -8.38
N ASP A 73 -11.54 6.76 -8.85
CA ASP A 73 -12.15 5.71 -8.02
C ASP A 73 -11.09 4.67 -7.60
N GLU A 74 -10.14 4.35 -8.48
CA GLU A 74 -9.08 3.39 -8.20
C GLU A 74 -8.07 3.91 -7.16
N GLN A 75 -7.78 5.21 -7.11
CA GLN A 75 -7.00 5.80 -6.02
C GLN A 75 -7.73 5.71 -4.67
N ILE A 76 -9.05 5.99 -4.65
CA ILE A 76 -9.86 5.87 -3.43
C ILE A 76 -9.91 4.41 -2.96
N VAL A 77 -10.11 3.46 -3.89
CA VAL A 77 -10.10 2.03 -3.59
C VAL A 77 -8.73 1.58 -3.09
N ARG A 78 -7.63 1.96 -3.75
CA ARG A 78 -6.28 1.61 -3.31
C ARG A 78 -5.97 2.13 -1.91
N ALA A 79 -6.31 3.38 -1.60
CA ALA A 79 -6.14 3.93 -0.27
C ALA A 79 -6.92 3.12 0.78
N ARG A 80 -8.22 2.85 0.52
CA ARG A 80 -9.02 2.01 1.43
C ARG A 80 -8.44 0.60 1.58
N SER A 81 -8.02 -0.03 0.49
CA SER A 81 -7.48 -1.39 0.48
C SER A 81 -6.11 -1.50 1.16
N THR A 82 -5.28 -0.47 1.09
CA THR A 82 -4.01 -0.39 1.85
C THR A 82 -4.30 -0.32 3.35
N LEU A 83 -5.30 0.47 3.75
CA LEU A 83 -5.74 0.50 5.15
C LEU A 83 -6.31 -0.86 5.60
N GLU A 84 -7.16 -1.50 4.78
CA GLU A 84 -7.66 -2.85 5.06
C GLU A 84 -6.52 -3.87 5.22
N HIS A 85 -5.44 -3.73 4.45
CA HIS A 85 -4.26 -4.56 4.58
C HIS A 85 -3.56 -4.41 5.93
N PHE A 86 -3.31 -3.18 6.39
CA PHE A 86 -2.74 -2.96 7.71
C PHE A 86 -3.64 -3.47 8.85
N LEU A 87 -4.96 -3.43 8.65
CA LEU A 87 -5.96 -3.95 9.58
C LEU A 87 -6.20 -5.46 9.48
N LYS A 88 -5.64 -6.14 8.46
CA LYS A 88 -5.84 -7.58 8.26
C LYS A 88 -5.11 -8.37 9.35
N ASN A 89 -5.86 -9.22 10.05
CA ASN A 89 -5.30 -10.19 11.00
C ASN A 89 -4.19 -11.03 10.34
N TYR A 90 -3.11 -11.23 11.08
CA TYR A 90 -1.98 -12.08 10.73
C TYR A 90 -1.85 -13.20 11.78
N PRO A 91 -2.64 -14.29 11.68
CA PRO A 91 -2.64 -15.37 12.66
C PRO A 91 -1.23 -15.92 12.91
N GLY A 92 -0.89 -16.11 14.18
CA GLY A 92 0.44 -16.57 14.61
C GLY A 92 1.46 -15.46 14.83
N SER A 93 1.18 -14.21 14.41
CA SER A 93 2.03 -13.06 14.74
C SER A 93 1.81 -12.55 16.16
N LYS A 94 2.84 -11.91 16.74
CA LYS A 94 2.86 -11.49 18.15
C LYS A 94 1.80 -10.43 18.48
N TYR A 95 1.66 -9.42 17.63
CA TYR A 95 0.79 -8.25 17.81
C TYR A 95 -0.28 -8.11 16.72
N GLY A 96 -0.18 -8.87 15.64
CA GLY A 96 -1.13 -8.82 14.53
C GLY A 96 -2.11 -9.99 14.47
N SER A 97 -2.06 -10.95 15.41
CA SER A 97 -2.89 -12.17 15.35
C SER A 97 -4.39 -11.88 15.31
N ASP A 98 -4.83 -10.92 16.10
CA ASP A 98 -6.16 -10.32 16.02
C ASP A 98 -6.05 -8.79 16.16
N LYS A 99 -6.38 -8.07 15.08
CA LYS A 99 -6.33 -6.61 15.01
C LYS A 99 -7.68 -5.96 15.27
N SER A 100 -8.66 -6.72 15.77
CA SER A 100 -10.01 -6.20 16.03
C SER A 100 -10.01 -5.04 17.02
N GLU A 101 -9.26 -5.14 18.12
CA GLU A 101 -9.13 -4.06 19.10
C GLU A 101 -8.46 -2.82 18.52
N LEU A 102 -7.42 -3.01 17.69
CA LEU A 102 -6.75 -1.92 16.99
C LEU A 102 -7.71 -1.17 16.04
N ALA A 103 -8.48 -1.90 15.22
CA ALA A 103 -9.44 -1.29 14.31
C ALA A 103 -10.52 -0.52 15.08
N ASN A 104 -11.07 -1.13 16.14
CA ASN A 104 -12.03 -0.46 17.04
C ASN A 104 -11.42 0.81 17.64
N LYS A 105 -10.16 0.75 18.06
CA LYS A 105 -9.46 1.88 18.66
C LYS A 105 -9.29 3.04 17.69
N MET A 106 -9.00 2.76 16.41
CA MET A 106 -8.95 3.79 15.38
C MET A 106 -10.28 4.53 15.24
N SER A 107 -11.41 3.81 15.23
CA SER A 107 -12.73 4.44 15.19
C SER A 107 -13.03 5.25 16.45
N GLU A 108 -12.72 4.73 17.64
CA GLU A 108 -12.90 5.45 18.92
C GLU A 108 -12.07 6.74 18.99
N ASN A 109 -10.84 6.70 18.47
CA ASN A 109 -9.95 7.85 18.41
C ASN A 109 -10.33 8.83 17.27
N GLY A 110 -11.35 8.50 16.46
CA GLY A 110 -11.86 9.37 15.40
C GLY A 110 -10.95 9.45 14.17
N ALA A 111 -10.38 8.31 13.75
CA ALA A 111 -9.53 8.22 12.57
C ALA A 111 -10.26 8.66 11.29
N ILE A 112 -9.66 9.61 10.57
CA ILE A 112 -10.12 10.12 9.29
C ILE A 112 -8.92 10.20 8.33
N LEU A 113 -9.02 9.54 7.19
CA LEU A 113 -8.13 9.75 6.05
C LEU A 113 -8.75 10.79 5.10
N THR A 114 -7.98 11.79 4.72
CA THR A 114 -8.39 12.85 3.80
C THR A 114 -7.62 12.73 2.49
N LEU A 115 -8.32 12.34 1.42
CA LEU A 115 -7.76 12.23 0.09
C LEU A 115 -7.93 13.57 -0.63
N LEU A 116 -6.81 14.26 -0.85
CA LEU A 116 -6.75 15.64 -1.30
C LEU A 116 -6.29 15.73 -2.75
N ASN A 117 -6.77 16.74 -3.48
CA ASN A 117 -6.32 16.99 -4.84
C ASN A 117 -4.87 17.47 -4.87
N GLY A 118 -4.16 17.24 -5.98
CA GLY A 118 -2.80 17.76 -6.18
C GLY A 118 -1.73 16.97 -5.44
N GLN A 119 -0.76 17.67 -4.83
CA GLN A 119 0.41 17.09 -4.15
C GLN A 119 0.69 17.84 -2.86
N ASP A 120 1.45 17.25 -1.93
CA ASP A 120 1.93 17.99 -0.77
C ASP A 120 3.04 18.98 -1.18
N ASP A 121 2.70 20.26 -1.22
CA ASP A 121 3.62 21.37 -1.48
C ASP A 121 3.70 22.33 -0.29
N GLY A 122 3.19 21.92 0.88
CA GLY A 122 3.07 22.75 2.08
C GLY A 122 2.00 23.84 2.01
N ASN A 123 1.22 23.95 0.92
CA ASN A 123 0.15 24.93 0.74
C ASN A 123 -1.21 24.24 0.51
N ASN A 124 -1.67 23.46 1.48
CA ASN A 124 -3.01 22.89 1.39
C ASN A 124 -4.09 23.89 1.87
N PRO A 125 -5.04 24.29 1.01
CA PRO A 125 -6.11 25.21 1.39
C PRO A 125 -7.18 24.60 2.32
N VAL A 126 -7.16 23.28 2.53
CA VAL A 126 -8.15 22.56 3.34
C VAL A 126 -7.64 22.33 4.75
N GLU A 127 -8.17 23.08 5.72
CA GLU A 127 -7.88 22.91 7.15
C GLU A 127 -8.96 22.05 7.84
N VAL A 128 -8.89 20.73 7.68
CA VAL A 128 -9.70 19.77 8.45
C VAL A 128 -8.80 18.84 9.28
N ASN A 129 -9.35 18.21 10.31
CA ASN A 129 -8.62 17.18 11.04
C ASN A 129 -8.59 15.88 10.23
N GLY A 130 -7.43 15.26 10.11
CA GLY A 130 -7.28 13.96 9.46
C GLY A 130 -5.86 13.76 8.96
N GLN A 131 -5.55 12.52 8.60
CA GLN A 131 -4.33 12.21 7.88
C GLN A 131 -4.48 12.62 6.43
N ALA A 132 -3.57 13.42 5.90
CA ALA A 132 -3.57 13.85 4.51
C ALA A 132 -2.92 12.77 3.63
N LEU A 133 -3.47 12.55 2.44
CA LEU A 133 -2.85 11.79 1.37
C LEU A 133 -3.27 12.42 0.04
N PHE A 134 -2.31 12.82 -0.78
CA PHE A 134 -2.60 13.60 -1.97
C PHE A 134 -2.73 12.73 -3.23
N GLU A 135 -3.53 13.20 -4.17
CA GLU A 135 -3.79 12.58 -5.48
C GLU A 135 -2.50 12.17 -6.20
N ASN A 136 -1.53 13.09 -6.30
CA ASN A 136 -0.25 12.85 -6.99
C ASN A 136 0.73 12.01 -6.18
N GLU A 137 0.30 11.49 -5.03
CA GLU A 137 1.07 10.60 -4.17
C GLU A 137 0.48 9.18 -4.11
N ILE A 138 -0.62 8.93 -4.82
CA ILE A 138 -1.26 7.62 -4.91
C ILE A 138 -1.00 7.04 -6.30
N GLN A 139 0.02 6.20 -6.40
CA GLN A 139 0.22 5.38 -7.60
C GLN A 139 -0.89 4.32 -7.67
N VAL A 140 -1.33 3.87 -8.84
CA VAL A 140 -2.27 2.73 -8.97
C VAL A 140 -1.56 1.60 -9.70
N GLU A 141 -1.73 0.35 -9.25
CA GLU A 141 -1.07 -0.81 -9.85
C GLU A 141 -1.42 -0.91 -11.35
N GLY A 142 -0.40 -1.07 -12.21
CA GLY A 142 -0.61 -1.11 -13.66
C GLY A 142 -0.61 0.26 -14.35
N HIS A 143 -0.82 1.36 -13.63
CA HIS A 143 -0.72 2.71 -14.18
C HIS A 143 0.73 3.01 -14.63
N PRO A 144 0.98 3.83 -15.67
CA PRO A 144 2.33 4.17 -16.12
C PRO A 144 3.28 4.65 -15.02
N TRP A 145 2.79 5.42 -14.04
CA TRP A 145 3.59 5.87 -12.88
C TRP A 145 4.11 4.69 -12.04
N TYR A 146 3.22 3.72 -11.77
CA TYR A 146 3.56 2.50 -11.06
C TYR A 146 4.51 1.63 -11.90
N ILE A 147 4.26 1.45 -13.20
CA ILE A 147 5.10 0.59 -14.05
C ILE A 147 6.52 1.15 -14.20
N ASN A 148 6.65 2.48 -14.34
CA ASN A 148 7.92 3.14 -14.60
C ASN A 148 8.73 3.43 -13.32
N GLN A 149 8.07 3.53 -12.16
CA GLN A 149 8.70 3.90 -10.88
C GLN A 149 9.50 5.21 -11.02
N ASP A 150 8.82 6.30 -11.40
CA ASP A 150 9.45 7.62 -11.59
C ASP A 150 9.50 8.44 -10.29
N TYR A 151 10.60 8.30 -9.56
CA TYR A 151 10.85 8.99 -8.28
C TYR A 151 11.09 10.50 -8.41
N ASN A 152 11.38 11.02 -9.61
CA ASN A 152 11.71 12.43 -9.78
C ASN A 152 10.45 13.30 -9.89
N ASN A 153 9.38 12.74 -10.46
CA ASN A 153 8.13 13.46 -10.68
C ASN A 153 7.00 12.95 -9.77
N HIS A 154 7.12 11.73 -9.23
CA HIS A 154 6.06 11.10 -8.44
C HIS A 154 6.64 10.38 -7.21
N ARG A 155 6.19 10.79 -6.01
CA ARG A 155 6.36 10.02 -4.77
C ARG A 155 5.15 9.09 -4.61
N ASP A 156 5.34 7.87 -4.13
CA ASP A 156 4.21 7.07 -3.63
C ASP A 156 4.19 7.16 -2.11
N ALA A 157 3.26 7.93 -1.56
CA ALA A 157 3.09 8.10 -0.11
C ALA A 157 1.96 7.23 0.45
N THR A 158 1.32 6.39 -0.39
CA THR A 158 0.12 5.63 -0.01
C THR A 158 0.35 4.79 1.24
N TYR A 159 1.49 4.09 1.32
CA TYR A 159 1.79 3.22 2.45
C TYR A 159 2.14 4.02 3.71
N GLU A 160 3.01 5.02 3.57
CA GLU A 160 3.49 5.90 4.64
C GLU A 160 2.33 6.65 5.32
N GLU A 161 1.53 7.40 4.56
CA GLU A 161 0.47 8.22 5.14
C GLU A 161 -0.61 7.36 5.79
N ILE A 162 -0.99 6.24 5.16
CA ILE A 162 -1.99 5.34 5.73
C ILE A 162 -1.43 4.61 6.96
N LEU A 163 -0.13 4.31 6.98
CA LEU A 163 0.54 3.77 8.15
C LEU A 163 0.54 4.79 9.29
N HIS A 164 0.81 6.08 9.04
CA HIS A 164 0.71 7.14 10.04
C HIS A 164 -0.68 7.16 10.68
N LEU A 165 -1.75 7.05 9.89
CA LEU A 165 -3.11 6.94 10.41
C LEU A 165 -3.29 5.72 11.32
N VAL A 166 -2.82 4.53 10.89
CA VAL A 166 -2.90 3.30 11.69
C VAL A 166 -2.07 3.40 12.98
N HIS A 167 -0.92 4.06 12.91
CA HIS A 167 0.00 4.22 14.01
C HIS A 167 -0.57 5.18 15.06
N ASP A 168 -1.00 6.37 14.64
CA ASP A 168 -1.50 7.42 15.54
C ASP A 168 -2.82 7.05 16.21
N TYR A 169 -3.73 6.43 15.46
CA TYR A 169 -5.09 6.19 15.94
C TYR A 169 -5.31 4.75 16.44
N GLY A 170 -4.49 3.79 16.00
CA GLY A 170 -4.67 2.37 16.25
C GLY A 170 -3.63 1.78 17.18
N ILE A 171 -2.37 1.68 16.73
CA ILE A 171 -1.24 1.16 17.54
C ILE A 171 -1.05 2.05 18.78
N GLY A 172 -1.07 3.37 18.56
CA GLY A 172 -0.88 4.42 19.54
C GLY A 172 0.58 4.84 19.66
N ILE A 173 0.78 6.14 19.86
CA ILE A 173 2.11 6.73 20.12
C ILE A 173 2.22 7.01 21.61
N ASP A 174 3.32 6.60 22.23
CA ASP A 174 3.66 6.97 23.60
C ASP A 174 4.27 8.38 23.67
N GLY A 175 4.15 9.07 24.80
CA GLY A 175 4.72 10.41 24.99
C GLY A 175 3.70 11.54 24.91
N HIS A 176 4.17 12.77 24.70
CA HIS A 176 3.33 13.96 24.58
C HIS A 176 2.70 14.05 23.18
N ASN A 177 1.64 14.87 23.06
CA ASN A 177 0.94 15.15 21.81
C ASN A 177 0.32 13.94 21.08
N SER A 178 0.22 12.78 21.73
CA SER A 178 -0.28 11.55 21.11
C SER A 178 -1.65 11.09 21.62
N PHE A 179 -2.19 10.06 20.96
CA PHE A 179 -3.34 9.30 21.45
C PHE A 179 -2.90 7.92 21.95
N PRO A 180 -3.47 7.43 23.08
CA PRO A 180 -3.27 6.05 23.47
C PRO A 180 -3.94 5.12 22.45
N GLY A 181 -3.20 4.11 22.02
CA GLY A 181 -3.69 3.06 21.11
C GLY A 181 -3.93 1.74 21.83
N ALA A 182 -4.11 0.69 21.02
CA ALA A 182 -4.44 -0.64 21.48
C ALA A 182 -3.21 -1.53 21.75
N ILE A 183 -2.01 -1.13 21.29
CA ILE A 183 -0.84 -2.02 21.30
C ILE A 183 0.42 -1.31 21.86
N PRO A 184 0.39 -0.84 23.12
CA PRO A 184 1.50 -0.08 23.70
C PRO A 184 2.81 -0.87 23.79
N GLU A 185 2.77 -2.19 23.94
CA GLU A 185 3.97 -3.03 23.94
C GLU A 185 4.66 -3.04 22.56
N TYR A 186 3.88 -3.06 21.47
CA TYR A 186 4.47 -3.00 20.13
C TYR A 186 5.06 -1.62 19.86
N GLN A 187 4.37 -0.56 20.28
CA GLN A 187 4.92 0.80 20.22
C GLN A 187 6.24 0.93 20.98
N SER A 188 6.36 0.31 22.15
CA SER A 188 7.62 0.31 22.89
C SER A 188 8.75 -0.38 22.10
N GLU A 189 8.46 -1.49 21.40
CA GLU A 189 9.46 -2.16 20.56
C GLU A 189 9.85 -1.30 19.34
N ILE A 190 8.88 -0.64 18.69
CA ILE A 190 9.14 0.31 17.59
C ILE A 190 10.04 1.44 18.08
N ARG A 191 9.79 1.99 19.27
CA ARG A 191 10.61 3.05 19.85
C ARG A 191 12.05 2.61 20.14
N GLU A 192 12.25 1.40 20.65
CA GLU A 192 13.61 0.89 20.86
C GLU A 192 14.35 0.65 19.54
N ALA A 193 13.66 0.14 18.51
CA ALA A 193 14.21 0.01 17.17
C ALA A 193 14.60 1.37 16.58
N GLN A 194 13.71 2.36 16.68
CA GLN A 194 13.92 3.74 16.23
C GLN A 194 15.14 4.39 16.91
N LYS A 195 15.27 4.26 18.23
CA LYS A 195 16.45 4.75 18.98
C LYS A 195 17.74 4.07 18.52
N ASN A 196 17.69 2.75 18.33
CA ASN A 196 18.84 2.01 17.81
C ASN A 196 19.23 2.52 16.41
N ALA A 197 18.27 2.73 15.52
CA ALA A 197 18.51 3.20 14.17
C ALA A 197 19.17 4.59 14.16
N LEU A 198 18.67 5.55 14.96
CA LEU A 198 19.31 6.87 15.08
C LEU A 198 20.73 6.78 15.65
N SER A 199 20.91 6.05 16.76
CA SER A 199 22.21 5.97 17.45
C SER A 199 23.31 5.28 16.64
N ASN A 200 22.93 4.41 15.69
CA ASN A 200 23.86 3.73 14.80
C ASN A 200 23.88 4.33 13.38
N ASN A 201 23.22 5.48 13.17
CA ASN A 201 23.16 6.16 11.88
C ASN A 201 22.62 5.23 10.76
N LEU A 202 21.60 4.43 11.08
CA LEU A 202 20.86 3.59 10.14
C LEU A 202 19.67 4.32 9.53
N TRP A 203 19.15 5.34 10.23
CA TRP A 203 18.03 6.18 9.79
C TRP A 203 18.29 7.63 10.22
N GLY A 204 17.73 8.59 9.48
CA GLY A 204 17.96 10.03 9.70
C GLY A 204 19.32 10.52 9.17
N ILE A 205 19.94 9.77 8.25
CA ILE A 205 21.31 10.02 7.78
C ILE A 205 21.37 11.40 7.10
N GLY A 206 22.18 12.30 7.66
CA GLY A 206 22.37 13.66 7.13
C GLY A 206 21.17 14.59 7.28
N ALA A 207 20.16 14.21 8.06
CA ALA A 207 18.89 14.94 8.20
C ALA A 207 18.70 15.58 9.59
N ASP A 208 19.79 16.05 10.23
CA ASP A 208 19.78 16.53 11.63
C ASP A 208 18.68 17.57 11.93
N SER A 209 18.44 18.51 11.01
CA SER A 209 17.40 19.53 11.20
C SER A 209 16.00 18.92 11.27
N TRP A 210 15.71 17.97 10.40
CA TRP A 210 14.43 17.26 10.34
C TRP A 210 14.28 16.34 11.56
N ILE A 211 15.33 15.62 11.95
CA ILE A 211 15.31 14.81 13.17
C ILE A 211 14.99 15.64 14.42
N ASN A 212 15.51 16.88 14.52
CA ASN A 212 15.17 17.76 15.65
C ASN A 212 13.70 18.20 15.64
N GLU A 213 13.12 18.47 14.46
CA GLU A 213 11.69 18.73 14.31
C GLU A 213 10.85 17.54 14.79
N LEU A 214 11.18 16.33 14.34
CA LEU A 214 10.47 15.11 14.74
C LEU A 214 10.56 14.81 16.25
N ILE A 215 11.67 15.22 16.91
CA ILE A 215 11.81 15.12 18.37
C ILE A 215 10.81 16.02 19.07
N ASP A 216 10.70 17.28 18.65
CA ASP A 216 9.81 18.26 19.26
C ASP A 216 8.33 17.84 19.09
N GLU A 217 8.02 17.23 17.95
CA GLU A 217 6.69 16.77 17.59
C GLU A 217 6.29 15.42 18.19
N ASN A 218 7.27 14.62 18.63
CA ASN A 218 7.10 13.21 19.00
C ASN A 218 6.62 12.33 17.82
N SER A 219 7.20 12.55 16.63
CA SER A 219 6.90 11.84 15.38
C SER A 219 8.01 10.88 14.91
N LEU A 220 9.14 10.79 15.64
CA LEU A 220 10.26 9.91 15.26
C LEU A 220 9.87 8.45 15.01
N THR A 221 8.96 7.88 15.81
CA THR A 221 8.57 6.47 15.64
C THR A 221 7.73 6.25 14.39
N GLN A 222 6.95 7.25 14.01
CA GLN A 222 6.10 7.22 12.82
C GLN A 222 6.97 7.22 11.57
N GLU A 223 7.86 8.20 11.45
CA GLU A 223 8.75 8.36 10.29
C GLU A 223 9.74 7.19 10.13
N TYR A 224 10.28 6.67 11.23
CA TYR A 224 11.14 5.49 11.18
C TYR A 224 10.38 4.24 10.73
N LEU A 225 9.14 4.04 11.21
CA LEU A 225 8.33 2.89 10.81
C LEU A 225 7.92 2.98 9.33
N ALA A 226 7.66 4.18 8.81
CA ALA A 226 7.45 4.42 7.39
C ALA A 226 8.68 4.01 6.55
N ALA A 227 9.89 4.42 6.96
CA ALA A 227 11.14 4.02 6.31
C ALA A 227 11.30 2.50 6.18
N LEU A 228 10.96 1.78 7.26
CA LEU A 228 10.95 0.32 7.29
C LEU A 228 9.94 -0.26 6.30
N ILE A 229 8.69 0.21 6.36
CA ILE A 229 7.56 -0.30 5.56
C ILE A 229 7.81 -0.13 4.07
N ASP A 230 8.25 1.05 3.65
CA ASP A 230 8.48 1.32 2.23
C ASP A 230 9.55 0.40 1.65
N SER A 231 10.67 0.25 2.37
CA SER A 231 11.77 -0.63 1.96
C SER A 231 11.35 -2.10 2.02
N TYR A 232 10.57 -2.48 3.04
CA TYR A 232 10.08 -3.84 3.24
C TYR A 232 9.08 -4.27 2.17
N TYR A 233 8.23 -3.36 1.67
CA TYR A 233 7.34 -3.63 0.53
C TYR A 233 7.90 -3.16 -0.81
N GLY A 234 9.19 -2.82 -0.87
CA GLY A 234 9.95 -2.63 -2.11
C GLY A 234 9.67 -1.33 -2.85
N LEU A 235 9.07 -0.33 -2.20
CA LEU A 235 8.81 0.99 -2.78
C LEU A 235 10.10 1.72 -3.17
N TRP A 236 11.23 1.42 -2.52
CA TRP A 236 12.54 2.01 -2.80
C TRP A 236 13.42 1.17 -3.73
N GLY A 237 13.05 -0.09 -4.01
CA GLY A 237 13.93 -1.04 -4.71
C GLY A 237 14.32 -0.61 -6.13
N ALA A 238 13.46 0.17 -6.79
CA ALA A 238 13.70 0.69 -8.13
C ALA A 238 14.45 2.04 -8.17
N TRP A 239 14.60 2.73 -7.05
CA TRP A 239 15.24 4.05 -7.01
C TRP A 239 16.71 3.96 -7.41
N THR A 240 17.19 4.79 -8.32
CA THR A 240 18.54 4.59 -8.92
C THR A 240 19.62 5.54 -8.40
N ASP A 241 19.25 6.59 -7.65
CA ASP A 241 20.25 7.53 -7.14
C ASP A 241 21.05 6.96 -5.95
N SER A 242 20.60 5.84 -5.38
CA SER A 242 21.35 5.06 -4.41
C SER A 242 21.33 3.56 -4.72
N ASN A 243 22.49 2.93 -4.55
CA ASN A 243 22.65 1.48 -4.74
C ASN A 243 22.21 0.66 -3.52
N SER A 244 22.13 1.26 -2.32
CA SER A 244 21.82 0.52 -1.08
C SER A 244 20.87 1.24 -0.12
N HIS A 245 20.79 2.57 -0.17
CA HIS A 245 19.98 3.34 0.77
C HIS A 245 18.60 3.63 0.18
N GLY A 246 17.56 3.51 1.00
CA GLY A 246 16.20 3.93 0.68
C GLY A 246 15.92 5.36 1.13
N MET A 247 14.69 5.83 0.89
CA MET A 247 14.17 7.09 1.45
C MET A 247 15.09 8.29 1.17
N TRP A 248 15.40 8.53 -0.10
CA TRP A 248 16.33 9.59 -0.54
C TRP A 248 17.72 9.54 0.13
N GLY A 249 18.13 8.37 0.61
CA GLY A 249 19.43 8.16 1.24
C GLY A 249 19.42 8.30 2.77
N ILE A 250 18.30 8.68 3.37
CA ILE A 250 18.23 8.90 4.83
C ILE A 250 18.02 7.62 5.61
N TYR A 251 17.70 6.51 4.94
CA TYR A 251 17.58 5.17 5.53
C TYR A 251 18.57 4.19 4.88
N VAL A 252 19.25 3.41 5.71
CA VAL A 252 20.39 2.56 5.31
C VAL A 252 20.00 1.48 4.30
N ALA A 253 18.77 0.96 4.40
CA ALA A 253 18.27 -0.11 3.55
C ALA A 253 17.31 0.39 2.48
N LYS A 254 17.40 -0.18 1.28
CA LYS A 254 16.54 0.13 0.13
C LYS A 254 15.57 -1.01 -0.19
N THR A 255 15.97 -2.24 0.12
CA THR A 255 15.21 -3.46 -0.16
C THR A 255 14.86 -4.19 1.13
N ARG A 256 13.84 -5.05 1.08
CA ARG A 256 13.48 -5.94 2.19
C ARG A 256 14.67 -6.72 2.75
N ASN A 257 15.52 -7.26 1.87
CA ASN A 257 16.67 -8.04 2.31
C ASN A 257 17.69 -7.19 3.06
N GLU A 258 17.93 -5.96 2.60
CA GLU A 258 18.78 -5.01 3.32
C GLU A 258 18.17 -4.60 4.67
N VAL A 259 16.84 -4.43 4.78
CA VAL A 259 16.19 -4.19 6.08
C VAL A 259 16.55 -5.30 7.08
N LEU A 260 16.48 -6.57 6.66
CA LEU A 260 16.77 -7.71 7.54
C LEU A 260 18.25 -7.84 7.94
N ILE A 261 19.17 -7.31 7.13
CA ILE A 261 20.62 -7.47 7.33
C ILE A 261 21.25 -6.23 7.97
N GLU A 262 20.86 -5.04 7.53
CA GLU A 262 21.49 -3.76 7.85
C GLU A 262 20.79 -3.03 9.00
N ASP A 263 19.47 -3.23 9.17
CA ASP A 263 18.73 -2.83 10.38
C ASP A 263 17.98 -4.04 10.97
N PRO A 264 18.70 -5.01 11.56
CA PRO A 264 18.09 -6.25 12.04
C PRO A 264 17.02 -6.03 13.13
N ILE A 265 17.14 -4.97 13.93
CA ILE A 265 16.12 -4.64 14.95
C ILE A 265 14.85 -4.11 14.26
N GLY A 266 14.98 -3.24 13.27
CA GLY A 266 13.87 -2.87 12.38
C GLY A 266 13.28 -4.08 11.64
N GLY A 267 14.12 -4.98 11.15
CA GLY A 267 13.71 -6.25 10.52
C GLY A 267 12.86 -7.14 11.44
N GLU A 268 13.17 -7.16 12.75
CA GLU A 268 12.33 -7.84 13.74
C GLU A 268 10.97 -7.16 13.93
N ILE A 269 10.88 -5.82 13.84
CA ILE A 269 9.59 -5.09 13.85
C ILE A 269 8.68 -5.55 12.71
N MET A 270 9.28 -5.84 11.54
CA MET A 270 8.56 -6.24 10.33
C MET A 270 8.20 -7.73 10.28
N THR A 271 8.96 -8.59 10.96
CA THR A 271 8.87 -10.05 10.79
C THR A 271 8.07 -10.71 11.91
N ASN A 272 6.93 -11.35 11.57
CA ASN A 272 6.07 -12.10 12.50
C ASN A 272 5.55 -11.32 13.72
N LYS A 273 5.67 -9.98 13.74
CA LYS A 273 5.12 -9.14 14.82
C LYS A 273 3.74 -8.60 14.47
N PHE A 274 3.61 -7.84 13.38
CA PHE A 274 2.36 -7.14 13.05
C PHE A 274 2.01 -7.16 11.56
N PHE A 275 3.00 -6.91 10.70
CA PHE A 275 2.82 -6.80 9.26
C PHE A 275 2.86 -8.16 8.55
N HIS A 276 2.06 -8.32 7.51
CA HIS A 276 2.13 -9.51 6.66
C HIS A 276 3.38 -9.43 5.77
N PRO A 277 4.04 -10.55 5.44
CA PRO A 277 5.17 -10.55 4.49
C PRO A 277 4.72 -10.34 3.04
N TYR A 278 3.43 -10.27 2.78
CA TYR A 278 2.81 -10.00 1.48
C TYR A 278 1.63 -9.06 1.64
N LEU A 279 1.22 -8.44 0.55
CA LEU A 279 0.09 -7.52 0.49
C LEU A 279 -1.20 -8.33 0.41
N THR A 280 -2.15 -8.03 1.30
CA THR A 280 -3.35 -8.87 1.50
C THR A 280 -4.59 -8.33 0.81
N TYR A 281 -4.49 -7.17 0.17
CA TYR A 281 -5.59 -6.62 -0.62
C TYR A 281 -5.57 -7.18 -2.05
N ASN A 282 -6.73 -7.09 -2.71
CA ASN A 282 -6.84 -7.39 -4.13
C ASN A 282 -6.43 -6.16 -4.94
N ALA A 283 -5.27 -6.19 -5.58
CA ALA A 283 -4.80 -5.06 -6.39
C ALA A 283 -5.58 -4.99 -7.71
N ARG A 284 -6.06 -3.81 -8.05
CA ARG A 284 -6.84 -3.58 -9.27
C ARG A 284 -5.92 -3.00 -10.33
N ILE A 285 -5.56 -3.84 -11.31
CA ILE A 285 -4.61 -3.48 -12.35
C ILE A 285 -5.30 -2.55 -13.34
N ASP A 286 -4.69 -1.37 -13.55
CA ASP A 286 -5.19 -0.27 -14.36
C ASP A 286 -5.83 -0.74 -15.69
N PRO A 287 -7.01 -0.21 -16.07
CA PRO A 287 -7.74 -0.66 -17.25
C PRO A 287 -7.00 -0.42 -18.58
N ASN A 288 -6.04 0.49 -18.60
CA ASN A 288 -5.22 0.78 -19.77
C ASN A 288 -3.91 -0.02 -19.79
N PHE A 289 -3.62 -0.82 -18.75
CA PHE A 289 -2.46 -1.70 -18.76
C PHE A 289 -2.53 -2.65 -19.97
N ASN A 290 -1.38 -2.85 -20.61
CA ASN A 290 -1.24 -3.73 -21.76
C ASN A 290 0.10 -4.46 -21.69
N GLY A 291 0.11 -5.75 -22.00
CA GLY A 291 1.29 -6.60 -21.97
C GLY A 291 1.32 -7.55 -20.77
N ASN A 292 2.52 -7.76 -20.20
CA ASN A 292 2.73 -8.73 -19.13
C ASN A 292 2.94 -8.05 -17.76
N PHE A 293 1.93 -8.12 -16.89
CA PHE A 293 2.03 -7.70 -15.50
C PHE A 293 2.70 -8.81 -14.68
N SER A 294 3.89 -8.55 -14.16
CA SER A 294 4.64 -9.53 -13.39
C SER A 294 4.37 -9.36 -11.92
N LEU A 295 3.80 -10.39 -11.29
CA LEU A 295 3.85 -10.57 -9.84
C LEU A 295 5.21 -11.12 -9.42
N ARG A 296 6.07 -11.56 -10.32
CA ARG A 296 7.42 -12.03 -9.99
C ARG A 296 8.44 -10.90 -10.09
N PHE A 297 9.41 -10.90 -9.18
CA PHE A 297 10.57 -10.04 -9.29
C PHE A 297 11.33 -10.29 -10.59
N ASP A 298 11.56 -9.21 -11.34
CA ASP A 298 12.34 -9.16 -12.56
C ASP A 298 13.14 -7.85 -12.55
N SER A 299 14.45 -7.95 -12.41
CA SER A 299 15.33 -6.77 -12.34
C SER A 299 15.26 -5.85 -13.57
N SER A 300 14.71 -6.32 -14.69
CA SER A 300 14.46 -5.49 -15.89
C SER A 300 13.16 -4.69 -15.82
N LYS A 301 12.28 -4.97 -14.85
CA LYS A 301 10.99 -4.33 -14.63
C LYS A 301 10.96 -3.65 -13.26
N PRO A 302 11.20 -2.33 -13.18
CA PRO A 302 11.34 -1.60 -11.91
C PRO A 302 10.22 -1.85 -10.90
N TYR A 303 8.95 -1.81 -11.34
CA TYR A 303 7.77 -2.01 -10.49
C TYR A 303 7.73 -3.38 -9.77
N THR A 304 8.48 -4.37 -10.25
CA THR A 304 8.49 -5.71 -9.65
C THR A 304 9.21 -5.78 -8.32
N ASN A 305 9.97 -4.73 -7.95
CA ASN A 305 10.41 -4.56 -6.57
C ASN A 305 9.23 -4.55 -5.60
N HIS A 306 8.10 -3.98 -5.99
CA HIS A 306 6.89 -3.89 -5.20
C HIS A 306 5.86 -4.98 -5.54
N SER A 307 5.55 -5.19 -6.84
CA SER A 307 4.53 -6.16 -7.25
C SER A 307 4.84 -7.60 -6.84
N GLN A 308 6.11 -7.92 -6.51
CA GLN A 308 6.49 -9.22 -5.96
C GLN A 308 5.80 -9.60 -4.66
N TYR A 309 5.27 -8.62 -3.93
CA TYR A 309 4.55 -8.84 -2.68
C TYR A 309 3.04 -8.85 -2.87
N LEU A 310 2.53 -8.53 -4.06
CA LEU A 310 1.12 -8.69 -4.39
C LEU A 310 0.78 -10.18 -4.51
N LYS A 311 -0.39 -10.54 -3.98
CA LYS A 311 -0.89 -11.91 -3.97
C LYS A 311 -2.19 -12.03 -4.78
N ASP A 312 -3.14 -11.14 -4.55
CA ASP A 312 -4.43 -11.18 -5.21
C ASP A 312 -4.55 -9.99 -6.16
N ILE A 313 -4.98 -10.22 -7.40
CA ILE A 313 -5.18 -9.15 -8.38
C ILE A 313 -6.49 -9.31 -9.16
N THR A 314 -7.02 -8.19 -9.64
CA THR A 314 -8.10 -8.12 -10.61
C THR A 314 -7.64 -7.25 -11.78
N LEU A 315 -7.69 -7.79 -12.98
CA LEU A 315 -7.41 -7.06 -14.21
C LEU A 315 -8.65 -6.22 -14.58
N LEU A 316 -8.45 -4.94 -14.93
CA LEU A 316 -9.52 -4.07 -15.39
C LEU A 316 -9.43 -3.84 -16.90
N GLY A 317 -10.46 -3.21 -17.46
CA GLY A 317 -10.52 -2.84 -18.88
C GLY A 317 -10.76 -4.04 -19.79
N SER A 318 -10.33 -3.91 -21.04
CA SER A 318 -10.59 -4.89 -22.11
C SER A 318 -9.36 -5.25 -22.93
N ASN A 319 -8.17 -4.82 -22.48
CA ASN A 319 -6.91 -5.20 -23.12
C ASN A 319 -6.58 -6.67 -22.84
N ASP A 320 -5.94 -7.31 -23.82
CA ASP A 320 -5.29 -8.60 -23.63
C ASP A 320 -4.11 -8.41 -22.66
N ILE A 321 -4.12 -9.17 -21.56
CA ILE A 321 -3.11 -9.04 -20.50
C ILE A 321 -2.57 -10.41 -20.15
N SER A 322 -1.25 -10.50 -20.03
CA SER A 322 -0.60 -11.65 -19.42
C SER A 322 -0.17 -11.35 -17.99
N VAL A 323 -0.15 -12.37 -17.14
CA VAL A 323 0.30 -12.26 -15.74
C VAL A 323 1.35 -13.32 -15.45
N SER A 324 2.57 -12.91 -15.09
CA SER A 324 3.60 -13.82 -14.55
C SER A 324 3.45 -13.94 -13.04
N ILE A 325 3.15 -15.12 -12.53
CA ILE A 325 2.88 -15.34 -11.10
C ILE A 325 4.15 -15.43 -10.25
N ASN A 326 4.04 -15.18 -8.94
CA ASN A 326 5.11 -15.38 -7.95
C ASN A 326 4.91 -16.70 -7.18
N GLN A 327 5.73 -16.89 -6.14
CA GLN A 327 5.67 -18.06 -5.27
C GLN A 327 4.48 -18.08 -4.28
N LEU A 328 3.65 -17.04 -4.24
CA LEU A 328 2.50 -16.96 -3.33
C LEU A 328 1.30 -17.73 -3.88
N ASP A 329 0.34 -18.00 -3.01
CA ASP A 329 -0.95 -18.56 -3.42
C ASP A 329 -1.84 -17.46 -4.01
N ASN A 330 -1.92 -17.28 -5.32
CA ASN A 330 -2.58 -16.10 -5.89
C ASN A 330 -4.08 -16.33 -6.18
N THR A 331 -4.89 -15.29 -5.99
CA THR A 331 -6.23 -15.18 -6.60
C THR A 331 -6.20 -14.15 -7.72
N ILE A 332 -6.48 -14.58 -8.95
CA ILE A 332 -6.41 -13.72 -10.14
C ILE A 332 -7.76 -13.70 -10.83
N THR A 333 -8.32 -12.51 -11.00
CA THR A 333 -9.53 -12.28 -11.80
C THR A 333 -9.16 -11.58 -13.10
N GLY A 334 -9.51 -12.15 -14.24
CA GLY A 334 -9.32 -11.53 -15.56
C GLY A 334 -10.35 -10.45 -15.89
N ASN A 335 -10.09 -9.74 -16.97
CA ASN A 335 -10.87 -8.62 -17.51
C ASN A 335 -11.70 -9.06 -18.73
N GLU A 336 -12.14 -8.13 -19.59
CA GLU A 336 -12.91 -8.45 -20.79
C GLU A 336 -12.05 -8.90 -22.00
N GLY A 337 -10.73 -8.75 -21.90
CA GLY A 337 -9.77 -9.15 -22.93
C GLY A 337 -9.35 -10.62 -22.81
N ILE A 338 -8.40 -11.05 -23.64
CA ILE A 338 -7.80 -12.38 -23.54
C ILE A 338 -6.71 -12.36 -22.48
N ASN A 339 -6.95 -13.04 -21.37
CA ASN A 339 -6.04 -13.12 -20.25
C ASN A 339 -5.23 -14.42 -20.25
N THR A 340 -3.92 -14.28 -20.02
CA THR A 340 -3.00 -15.42 -19.96
C THR A 340 -2.24 -15.43 -18.64
N VAL A 341 -2.28 -16.52 -17.89
CA VAL A 341 -1.47 -16.68 -16.67
C VAL A 341 -0.25 -17.54 -16.99
N ILE A 342 0.94 -17.01 -16.73
CA ILE A 342 2.23 -17.59 -17.08
C ILE A 342 2.86 -18.22 -15.83
N PHE A 343 3.12 -19.53 -15.92
CA PHE A 343 3.73 -20.36 -14.88
C PHE A 343 5.22 -20.63 -15.18
N SER A 344 6.01 -20.90 -14.14
CA SER A 344 7.46 -21.13 -14.23
C SER A 344 7.88 -22.43 -14.90
N GLY A 345 7.00 -23.43 -14.87
CA GLY A 345 7.38 -24.84 -15.00
C GLY A 345 6.81 -25.52 -16.23
N TYR A 346 7.07 -26.82 -16.32
CA TYR A 346 6.45 -27.69 -17.31
C TYR A 346 5.01 -27.97 -16.90
N SER A 347 4.09 -28.06 -17.87
CA SER A 347 2.68 -28.36 -17.61
C SER A 347 2.46 -29.66 -16.83
N SER A 348 3.36 -30.64 -16.94
CA SER A 348 3.33 -31.89 -16.17
C SER A 348 3.65 -31.73 -14.68
N GLU A 349 4.16 -30.58 -14.26
CA GLU A 349 4.52 -30.27 -12.87
C GLU A 349 3.36 -29.64 -12.08
N TYR A 350 2.21 -29.42 -12.73
CA TYR A 350 1.04 -28.82 -12.10
C TYR A 350 -0.13 -29.80 -12.03
N VAL A 351 -0.99 -29.61 -11.05
CA VAL A 351 -2.32 -30.22 -10.98
C VAL A 351 -3.35 -29.16 -11.35
N LEU A 352 -4.15 -29.44 -12.37
CA LEU A 352 -5.17 -28.52 -12.90
C LEU A 352 -6.56 -29.03 -12.55
N ASN A 353 -7.36 -28.19 -11.90
CA ASN A 353 -8.80 -28.41 -11.71
C ASN A 353 -9.55 -27.26 -12.37
N ILE A 354 -10.16 -27.51 -13.53
CA ILE A 354 -10.83 -26.48 -14.34
C ILE A 354 -12.34 -26.76 -14.33
N SER A 355 -13.12 -25.71 -14.04
CA SER A 355 -14.59 -25.77 -14.02
C SER A 355 -15.19 -24.43 -14.43
N ASP A 356 -15.99 -24.42 -15.50
CA ASP A 356 -16.61 -23.22 -16.07
C ASP A 356 -15.61 -22.04 -16.15
N ASN A 357 -15.90 -20.93 -15.47
CA ASN A 357 -15.08 -19.72 -15.45
C ASN A 357 -13.97 -19.71 -14.39
N LYS A 358 -13.66 -20.85 -13.75
CA LYS A 358 -12.67 -20.94 -12.68
C LYS A 358 -11.67 -22.07 -12.91
N ALA A 359 -10.42 -21.83 -12.54
CA ALA A 359 -9.38 -22.85 -12.50
C ALA A 359 -8.59 -22.80 -11.20
N SER A 360 -8.27 -23.95 -10.64
CA SER A 360 -7.26 -24.11 -9.59
C SER A 360 -6.02 -24.77 -10.20
N VAL A 361 -4.89 -24.09 -10.09
CA VAL A 361 -3.59 -24.55 -10.60
C VAL A 361 -2.63 -24.69 -9.42
N ILE A 362 -2.30 -25.93 -9.09
CA ILE A 362 -1.45 -26.28 -7.94
C ILE A 362 -0.08 -26.70 -8.46
N ASP A 363 0.97 -25.98 -8.07
CA ASP A 363 2.35 -26.40 -8.35
C ASP A 363 2.74 -27.58 -7.44
N LYS A 364 3.38 -28.61 -8.02
CA LYS A 364 3.93 -29.75 -7.26
C LYS A 364 5.34 -29.47 -6.74
N ILE A 365 5.99 -28.41 -7.22
CA ILE A 365 7.32 -28.00 -6.78
C ILE A 365 7.16 -26.93 -5.69
N SER A 366 7.71 -27.21 -4.50
CA SER A 366 7.69 -26.26 -3.39
C SER A 366 8.41 -24.95 -3.73
N ASP A 367 7.91 -23.85 -3.17
CA ASP A 367 8.53 -22.51 -3.22
C ASP A 367 8.75 -21.95 -4.64
N ARG A 368 7.91 -22.35 -5.62
CA ARG A 368 7.97 -21.87 -7.00
C ARG A 368 6.77 -21.03 -7.42
N ASP A 369 5.60 -21.64 -7.62
CA ASP A 369 4.40 -20.93 -8.10
C ASP A 369 3.17 -21.06 -7.17
N GLY A 370 3.27 -21.79 -6.06
CA GLY A 370 2.20 -21.91 -5.07
C GLY A 370 0.89 -22.53 -5.59
N ILE A 371 -0.22 -22.16 -4.96
CA ILE A 371 -1.59 -22.58 -5.32
C ILE A 371 -2.36 -21.38 -5.86
N ASN A 372 -2.78 -21.45 -7.11
CA ASN A 372 -3.42 -20.32 -7.79
C ASN A 372 -4.89 -20.60 -8.07
N ILE A 373 -5.75 -19.64 -7.73
CA ILE A 373 -7.18 -19.64 -8.04
C ILE A 373 -7.44 -18.56 -9.08
N LEU A 374 -7.86 -18.99 -10.26
CA LEU A 374 -8.03 -18.16 -11.43
C LEU A 374 -9.51 -18.06 -11.77
N GLN A 375 -9.98 -16.86 -12.10
CA GLN A 375 -11.34 -16.61 -12.55
C GLN A 375 -11.31 -15.76 -13.82
N ASN A 376 -12.12 -16.14 -14.82
CA ASN A 376 -12.18 -15.47 -16.13
C ASN A 376 -10.79 -15.37 -16.79
N ILE A 377 -10.09 -16.50 -16.95
CA ILE A 377 -8.76 -16.56 -17.58
C ILE A 377 -8.81 -17.52 -18.76
N GLU A 378 -8.50 -17.03 -19.96
CA GLU A 378 -8.60 -17.79 -21.20
C GLU A 378 -7.47 -18.80 -21.34
N LYS A 379 -6.24 -18.44 -20.93
CA LYS A 379 -5.03 -19.22 -21.24
C LYS A 379 -4.16 -19.44 -20.01
N LEU A 380 -3.59 -20.64 -19.93
CA LEU A 380 -2.48 -20.97 -19.03
C LEU A 380 -1.24 -21.22 -19.88
N GLU A 381 -0.16 -20.51 -19.61
CA GLU A 381 1.13 -20.69 -20.29
C GLU A 381 2.13 -21.37 -19.37
N PHE A 382 2.64 -22.51 -19.83
CA PHE A 382 3.73 -23.27 -19.22
C PHE A 382 4.94 -23.24 -20.14
N THR A 383 6.12 -23.60 -19.63
CA THR A 383 7.37 -23.59 -20.41
C THR A 383 7.37 -24.50 -21.64
N ASP A 384 6.53 -25.54 -21.66
CA ASP A 384 6.39 -26.50 -22.77
C ASP A 384 5.18 -26.24 -23.67
N LYS A 385 4.13 -25.58 -23.18
CA LYS A 385 2.89 -25.38 -23.94
C LYS A 385 1.98 -24.31 -23.34
N THR A 386 1.09 -23.78 -24.18
CA THR A 386 -0.06 -22.99 -23.75
C THR A 386 -1.33 -23.83 -23.83
N LEU A 387 -2.17 -23.76 -22.79
CA LEU A 387 -3.48 -24.42 -22.71
C LEU A 387 -4.59 -23.37 -22.74
N LEU A 388 -5.56 -23.53 -23.64
CA LEU A 388 -6.82 -22.78 -23.63
C LEU A 388 -7.80 -23.45 -22.66
N ILE A 389 -8.32 -22.70 -21.70
CA ILE A 389 -9.20 -23.23 -20.62
C ILE A 389 -10.59 -22.57 -20.59
N LEU A 390 -10.76 -21.44 -21.28
CA LEU A 390 -12.00 -20.71 -21.48
C LEU A 390 -12.08 -20.27 -22.96
N ASN A 391 -13.29 -20.24 -23.51
CA ASN A 391 -13.55 -19.95 -24.93
C ASN A 391 -14.11 -18.54 -25.13
#